data_AF-A0A9R0J302-F1
#
_entry.id   AF-A0A9R0J302-F1
#
_cell.length_a   1.000
_cell.length_b   1.000
_cell.length_c   1.000
_cell.angle_alpha   90.00
_cell.angle_beta   90.00
_cell.angle_gamma   90.00
#
_symmetry.space_group_name_H-M   'P 1'
#
loop_
_entity.id
_entity.type
_entity.pdbx_description
1 polymer ?
#
loop_
_entity_poly.entity_id
_entity_poly.type
_entity_poly.pdbx_seq_one_letter_code
_entity_poly.pdbx_strand_id
1 'polypeptide(L)'
;MSCFKNVKNVTIGPRSLRVPDRNTLEAGTVGNIAQARPSVMEESAVQWAKNDKRRLLHAVYSVRDLDKTIKFYTECLGMKVLRKRDIPEERFSNAFLGFGPEESHFTVELSYIPQT
;
A
#
# COMPACT_ATOMS: atom_id res chain seq x y z
N MET A 1 3.54 -21.91 9.66
CA MET A 1 2.36 -21.01 9.50
C MET A 1 2.56 -19.72 10.29
N SER A 2 3.42 -18.79 9.83
CA SER A 2 3.50 -17.42 10.38
C SER A 2 4.51 -16.60 9.57
N CYS A 3 4.14 -16.04 8.42
CA CYS A 3 4.99 -15.02 7.78
C CYS A 3 4.21 -13.95 6.98
N PHE A 4 2.90 -13.80 7.21
CA PHE A 4 2.12 -12.64 6.75
C PHE A 4 1.80 -11.69 7.91
N LYS A 5 2.81 -11.34 8.71
CA LYS A 5 2.67 -10.33 9.77
C LYS A 5 3.68 -9.20 9.58
N ASN A 6 3.63 -8.51 8.45
CA ASN A 6 3.93 -7.07 8.42
C ASN A 6 3.53 -6.33 7.14
N VAL A 7 2.42 -6.71 6.52
CA VAL A 7 1.65 -5.73 5.75
C VAL A 7 0.68 -5.14 6.76
N LYS A 8 1.02 -4.01 7.37
CA LYS A 8 0.00 -3.17 8.00
C LYS A 8 -0.96 -2.81 6.88
N ASN A 9 -2.11 -3.47 6.86
CA ASN A 9 -3.22 -3.15 5.97
C ASN A 9 -3.46 -1.64 6.05
N VAL A 10 -3.03 -0.90 5.03
CA VAL A 10 -3.51 0.44 4.78
C VAL A 10 -4.94 0.24 4.27
N THR A 11 -5.87 0.14 5.21
CA THR A 11 -7.29 0.19 4.89
C THR A 11 -7.59 1.59 4.39
N ILE A 12 -7.64 1.76 3.07
CA ILE A 12 -8.24 2.94 2.45
C ILE A 12 -9.74 2.73 2.49
N GLY A 13 -10.35 3.09 3.61
CA GLY A 13 -11.78 3.02 3.82
C GLY A 13 -12.14 3.76 5.10
N PRO A 14 -13.27 4.50 5.14
CA PRO A 14 -13.69 5.19 6.34
C PRO A 14 -13.86 4.16 7.47
N ARG A 15 -13.11 4.38 8.55
CA ARG A 15 -13.04 3.55 9.75
C ARG A 15 -14.45 3.39 10.35
N SER A 16 -14.94 2.15 10.34
CA SER A 16 -16.12 1.58 11.00
C SER A 16 -17.04 2.53 11.80
N LEU A 17 -18.32 2.58 11.38
CA LEU A 17 -19.46 3.03 12.17
C LEU A 17 -19.49 2.29 13.51
N ARG A 18 -19.10 2.96 14.60
CA ARG A 18 -19.58 2.60 15.94
C ARG A 18 -21.02 3.07 16.03
N VAL A 19 -21.97 2.14 15.96
CA VAL A 19 -23.37 2.37 16.34
C VAL A 19 -23.40 2.57 17.86
N PRO A 20 -23.82 3.72 18.40
CA PRO A 20 -24.05 3.86 19.83
C PRO A 20 -25.37 3.16 20.19
N ASP A 21 -25.41 2.56 21.37
CA ASP A 21 -26.58 1.89 21.93
C ASP A 21 -27.84 2.75 21.86
N ARG A 22 -28.94 2.11 21.45
CA ARG A 22 -30.29 2.67 21.56
C ARG A 22 -30.63 2.74 23.05
N ASN A 23 -30.68 3.93 23.64
CA ASN A 23 -31.64 4.26 24.70
C ASN A 23 -31.69 5.78 24.98
N THR A 24 -32.94 6.26 25.09
CA THR A 24 -33.40 7.48 25.80
C THR A 24 -33.61 8.77 24.99
N LEU A 25 -34.90 9.02 24.65
CA LEU A 25 -35.65 10.32 24.63
C LEU A 25 -35.27 11.36 23.54
N GLU A 26 -36.14 12.09 22.83
CA GLU A 26 -37.58 12.41 22.87
C GLU A 26 -38.01 12.98 21.50
N ALA A 27 -39.32 13.03 21.25
CA ALA A 27 -39.92 13.56 20.04
C ALA A 27 -39.70 15.07 19.87
N GLY A 28 -39.31 15.53 18.68
CA GLY A 28 -39.23 16.97 18.38
C GLY A 28 -38.73 17.32 16.98
N THR A 29 -39.67 17.70 16.12
CA THR A 29 -39.51 18.47 14.87
C THR A 29 -38.88 17.75 13.68
N VAL A 30 -39.76 17.29 12.78
CA VAL A 30 -39.46 16.96 11.38
C VAL A 30 -39.12 18.27 10.66
N GLY A 31 -37.83 18.59 10.53
CA GLY A 31 -37.39 19.80 9.83
C GLY A 31 -35.93 19.70 9.39
N ASN A 32 -35.73 19.49 8.09
CA ASN A 32 -34.46 19.61 7.35
C ASN A 32 -33.30 18.66 7.73
N ILE A 33 -33.46 17.37 7.46
CA ILE A 33 -32.32 16.46 7.17
C ILE A 33 -32.24 16.19 5.66
N ALA A 34 -32.50 17.21 4.86
CA ALA A 34 -32.32 17.18 3.41
C ALA A 34 -31.29 18.25 3.06
N GLN A 35 -30.01 17.87 3.16
CA GLN A 35 -28.83 18.43 2.49
C GLN A 35 -27.57 18.28 3.37
N ALA A 36 -27.16 17.05 3.64
CA ALA A 36 -25.73 16.80 3.85
C ALA A 36 -25.07 16.92 2.46
N ARG A 37 -24.69 18.15 2.10
CA ARG A 37 -24.13 18.50 0.80
C ARG A 37 -22.85 17.70 0.52
N PRO A 38 -22.67 17.12 -0.68
CA PRO A 38 -21.42 16.48 -1.09
C PRO A 38 -20.21 17.43 -1.01
N SER A 39 -20.45 18.75 -1.07
CA SER A 39 -19.40 19.77 -1.03
C SER A 39 -18.54 19.74 0.24
N VAL A 40 -19.09 19.38 1.41
CA VAL A 40 -18.32 19.34 2.67
C VAL A 40 -17.39 18.12 2.71
N MET A 41 -17.80 17.00 2.12
CA MET A 41 -16.95 15.81 2.00
C MET A 41 -15.83 16.01 0.98
N GLU A 42 -16.14 16.62 -0.17
CA GLU A 42 -15.13 16.96 -1.19
C GLU A 42 -14.08 17.93 -0.65
N GLU A 43 -14.48 18.97 0.08
CA GLU A 43 -13.56 19.95 0.66
C GLU A 43 -12.62 19.32 1.71
N SER A 44 -13.13 18.39 2.52
CA SER A 44 -12.32 17.64 3.48
C SER A 44 -11.32 16.67 2.83
N ALA A 45 -11.71 16.01 1.73
CA ALA A 45 -10.84 15.08 1.00
C ALA A 45 -9.71 15.84 0.28
N VAL A 46 -10.03 16.99 -0.32
CA VAL A 46 -9.03 17.89 -0.93
C VAL A 46 -8.07 18.43 0.13
N GLN A 47 -8.56 18.80 1.30
CA GLN A 47 -7.70 19.27 2.40
C GLN A 47 -6.76 18.17 2.92
N TRP A 48 -7.26 16.94 3.04
CA TRP A 48 -6.43 15.80 3.42
C TRP A 48 -5.34 15.52 2.39
N ALA A 49 -5.66 15.54 1.10
CA ALA A 49 -4.69 15.30 0.04
C ALA A 49 -3.58 16.38 0.00
N LYS A 50 -3.93 17.63 0.29
CA LYS A 50 -2.96 18.74 0.39
C LYS A 50 -2.02 18.62 1.58
N ASN A 51 -2.48 18.02 2.68
CA ASN A 51 -1.71 17.87 3.91
C ASN A 51 -0.93 16.54 3.98
N ASP A 52 -1.26 15.57 3.12
CA ASP A 52 -0.60 14.26 3.09
C ASP A 52 0.73 14.31 2.30
N LYS A 53 1.79 13.74 2.88
CA LYS A 53 3.12 13.66 2.26
C LYS A 53 3.33 12.27 1.68
N ARG A 54 2.56 11.92 0.66
CA ARG A 54 2.68 10.63 -0.04
C ARG A 54 3.93 10.59 -0.92
N ARG A 55 4.55 9.42 -0.99
CA ARG A 55 5.72 9.14 -1.84
C ARG A 55 5.54 7.82 -2.56
N LEU A 56 6.00 7.75 -3.81
CA LEU A 56 6.13 6.49 -4.54
C LEU A 56 7.31 5.70 -3.95
N LEU A 57 7.03 4.48 -3.51
CA LEU A 57 8.01 3.63 -2.83
C LEU A 57 8.67 2.67 -3.81
N HIS A 58 7.88 1.77 -4.39
CA HIS A 58 8.39 0.76 -5.30
C HIS A 58 7.32 0.27 -6.29
N ALA A 59 7.79 -0.28 -7.42
CA ALA A 59 6.97 -1.09 -8.31
C ALA A 59 7.19 -2.57 -8.00
N VAL A 60 6.12 -3.34 -7.88
CA VAL A 60 6.16 -4.78 -7.65
C VAL A 60 5.72 -5.51 -8.91
N TYR A 61 6.51 -6.45 -9.39
CA TYR A 61 6.10 -7.33 -10.49
C TYR A 61 6.82 -8.68 -10.48
N SER A 62 6.18 -9.67 -11.10
CA SER A 62 6.69 -11.03 -11.14
C SER A 62 7.66 -11.26 -12.30
N VAL A 63 8.73 -12.02 -12.06
CA VAL A 63 9.76 -12.36 -13.04
C VAL A 63 9.88 -13.88 -13.19
N ARG A 64 10.24 -14.33 -14.40
CA ARG A 64 10.46 -15.75 -14.71
C ARG A 64 11.81 -16.26 -14.23
N ASP A 65 12.84 -15.41 -14.23
CA ASP A 65 14.19 -15.76 -13.81
C ASP A 65 14.77 -14.58 -13.03
N LEU A 66 14.93 -14.77 -11.72
CA LEU A 66 15.32 -13.68 -10.82
C LEU A 66 16.76 -13.25 -11.07
N ASP A 67 17.69 -14.21 -11.22
CA ASP A 67 19.11 -13.90 -11.33
C ASP A 67 19.45 -13.27 -12.67
N LYS A 68 18.83 -13.72 -13.77
CA LYS A 68 18.96 -13.04 -15.07
C LYS A 68 18.43 -11.62 -15.04
N THR A 69 17.29 -11.41 -14.38
CA THR A 69 16.70 -10.08 -14.27
C THR A 69 17.58 -9.16 -13.43
N ILE A 70 18.06 -9.63 -12.27
CA ILE A 70 19.00 -8.87 -11.43
C ILE A 70 20.21 -8.45 -12.25
N LYS A 71 20.84 -9.40 -12.97
CA LYS A 71 22.02 -9.12 -13.80
C LYS A 71 21.76 -8.02 -14.82
N PHE A 72 20.63 -8.07 -15.51
CA PHE A 72 20.23 -7.02 -16.45
C PHE A 72 20.11 -5.64 -15.78
N TYR A 73 19.41 -5.56 -14.64
CA TYR A 73 19.24 -4.30 -13.93
C TYR A 73 20.56 -3.76 -13.34
N THR A 74 21.47 -4.64 -12.91
CA THR A 74 22.77 -4.21 -12.38
C THR A 74 23.76 -3.82 -13.46
N GLU A 75 23.87 -4.61 -14.54
CA GLU A 75 24.89 -4.42 -15.58
C GLU A 75 24.45 -3.43 -16.66
N CYS A 76 23.20 -3.49 -17.11
CA CYS A 76 22.71 -2.62 -18.18
C CYS A 76 22.20 -1.27 -17.66
N LEU A 77 21.55 -1.27 -16.49
CA LEU A 77 20.94 -0.07 -15.93
C LEU A 77 21.73 0.52 -14.76
N GLY A 78 22.76 -0.16 -14.25
CA GLY A 78 23.59 0.35 -13.15
C GLY A 78 22.88 0.38 -11.79
N MET A 79 21.78 -0.36 -11.61
CA MET A 79 21.11 -0.45 -10.32
C MET A 79 21.90 -1.32 -9.33
N LYS A 80 21.59 -1.17 -8.05
CA LYS A 80 22.15 -1.99 -6.97
C LYS A 80 21.06 -2.85 -6.36
N VAL A 81 21.42 -4.07 -5.99
CA VAL A 81 20.58 -4.93 -5.16
C VAL A 81 20.64 -4.39 -3.73
N LEU A 82 19.50 -3.99 -3.19
CA LEU A 82 19.37 -3.41 -1.85
C LEU A 82 19.09 -4.49 -0.81
N ARG A 83 18.17 -5.42 -1.14
CA ARG A 83 17.78 -6.52 -0.28
C ARG A 83 17.30 -7.70 -1.10
N LYS A 84 17.70 -8.92 -0.72
CA LYS A 84 17.17 -10.17 -1.27
C LYS A 84 16.58 -11.00 -0.13
N ARG A 85 15.46 -11.67 -0.38
CA ARG A 85 14.81 -12.58 0.57
C ARG A 85 14.35 -13.82 -0.18
N ASP A 86 14.87 -14.96 0.21
CA ASP A 86 14.48 -16.26 -0.32
C ASP A 86 13.68 -17.03 0.74
N ILE A 87 12.52 -17.55 0.36
CA ILE A 87 11.63 -18.38 1.18
C ILE A 87 11.53 -19.74 0.48
N PRO A 88 12.42 -20.69 0.81
CA PRO A 88 12.49 -21.98 0.12
C PRO A 88 11.26 -22.85 0.35
N GLU A 89 10.59 -22.72 1.50
CA GLU A 89 9.36 -23.46 1.84
C GLU A 89 8.22 -23.17 0.85
N GLU A 90 8.09 -21.91 0.44
CA GLU A 90 7.05 -21.44 -0.49
C GLU A 90 7.60 -21.30 -1.93
N ARG A 91 8.85 -21.72 -2.15
CA ARG A 91 9.60 -21.57 -3.41
C ARG A 91 9.53 -20.15 -3.97
N PHE A 92 9.52 -19.15 -3.09
CA PHE A 92 9.33 -17.75 -3.43
C PHE A 92 10.58 -16.94 -3.13
N SER A 93 10.96 -16.05 -4.03
CA SER A 93 12.13 -15.19 -3.86
C SER A 93 11.82 -13.75 -4.25
N ASN A 94 12.20 -12.79 -3.38
CA ASN A 94 12.07 -11.37 -3.64
C ASN A 94 13.44 -10.67 -3.68
N ALA A 95 13.59 -9.73 -4.62
CA ALA A 95 14.76 -8.85 -4.68
C ALA A 95 14.34 -7.39 -4.87
N PHE A 96 14.94 -6.50 -4.09
CA PHE A 96 14.77 -5.06 -4.19
C PHE A 96 15.97 -4.46 -4.90
N LEU A 97 15.72 -3.68 -5.95
CA LEU A 97 16.74 -3.01 -6.74
C LEU A 97 16.47 -1.52 -6.83
N GLY A 98 17.52 -0.72 -6.87
CA GLY A 98 17.39 0.73 -7.07
C GLY A 98 18.73 1.43 -7.18
N PHE A 99 18.67 2.74 -7.38
CA PHE A 99 19.87 3.59 -7.48
C PHE A 99 20.38 4.07 -6.11
N GLY A 100 19.56 3.94 -5.07
CA GLY A 100 19.84 4.40 -3.72
C GLY A 100 18.97 3.69 -2.68
N PRO A 101 19.04 4.10 -1.40
CA PRO A 101 18.32 3.44 -0.32
C PRO A 101 16.81 3.64 -0.40
N GLU A 102 16.06 2.64 0.08
CA GLU A 102 14.59 2.55 0.00
C GLU A 102 13.86 3.73 0.68
N GLU A 103 14.49 4.39 1.68
CA GLU A 103 13.87 5.51 2.39
C GLU A 103 13.76 6.77 1.52
N SER A 104 14.69 6.96 0.57
CA SER A 104 14.81 8.18 -0.22
C SER A 104 14.55 7.99 -1.71
N HIS A 105 14.75 6.77 -2.24
CA HIS A 105 14.63 6.48 -3.66
C HIS A 105 13.43 5.59 -3.96
N PHE A 106 12.98 5.65 -5.21
CA PHE A 106 12.06 4.68 -5.76
C PHE A 106 12.82 3.40 -6.12
N THR A 107 12.25 2.25 -5.78
CA THR A 107 12.89 0.95 -5.97
C THR A 107 11.98 -0.02 -6.75
N VAL A 108 12.56 -1.11 -7.20
CA VAL A 108 11.88 -2.17 -7.93
C VAL A 108 11.91 -3.42 -7.06
N GLU A 109 10.74 -3.96 -6.75
CA GLU A 109 10.57 -5.24 -6.09
C GLU A 109 10.25 -6.32 -7.14
N LEU A 110 11.23 -7.20 -7.37
CA LEU A 110 11.09 -8.37 -8.21
C LEU A 110 10.61 -9.54 -7.37
N SER A 111 9.56 -10.21 -7.83
CA SER A 111 9.05 -11.43 -7.21
C SER A 111 9.21 -12.63 -8.15
N TYR A 112 9.89 -13.66 -7.70
CA TYR A 112 9.97 -14.94 -8.41
C TYR A 112 8.94 -15.88 -7.82
N ILE A 113 7.99 -16.28 -8.67
CA ILE A 113 6.96 -17.27 -8.38
C ILE A 113 7.18 -18.41 -9.38
N PRO A 114 7.42 -19.65 -8.93
CA PRO A 114 7.58 -20.78 -9.83
C PRO A 114 6.28 -20.96 -10.59
N GLN A 115 6.36 -20.97 -11.92
CA GLN A 115 5.22 -21.37 -12.73
C GLN A 115 5.20 -22.90 -12.75
N THR A 116 4.10 -23.48 -12.27
CA THR A 116 3.79 -24.92 -12.31
C THR A 116 3.65 -25.43 -13.73
#